data_AF-A0A6P9AVT5-F1
#
_entry.id   AF-A0A6P9AVT5-F1
#
_cell.length_a   1.000
_cell.length_b   1.000
_cell.length_c   1.000
_cell.angle_alpha   90.00
_cell.angle_beta   90.00
_cell.angle_gamma   90.00
#
_symmetry.space_group_name_H-M   'P 1'
#
loop_
_entity.id
_entity.type
_entity.pdbx_description
1 polymer ?
#
loop_
_entity_poly.entity_id
_entity_poly.type
_entity_poly.pdbx_seq_one_letter_code
_entity_poly.pdbx_strand_id
1 'polypeptide(L)'
;MGVRGSAWANTIAQYAQAIALFLYIKWKKLHVETWGGWSTDCLQEWGLFMSLAIPSMLMICIEWWTFEIGSFLIGLLSVLDLSAQSVIYEIATVAYMIPFGIGASTSVRVGNALGAGKGQEARRSSVVAIFCTVGFVLLMCVVLIASKDVLAYIFTSEKEVVDLVAYVMPVYIAFHLFEALCATTAGVLRGTGRQKLGAIFNMLGYYAVGLPLGVVLLFVAKIGMIGFWLGMLICTLIPCICSITYILRMNWDQVAEE
;
A
#
# COMPACT_ATOMS: atom_id res chain seq x y z
N MET A 1 17.68 11.55 -25.46
CA MET A 1 16.44 10.83 -25.84
C MET A 1 15.17 11.31 -25.11
N GLY A 2 15.23 12.33 -24.23
CA GLY A 2 14.02 12.95 -23.63
C GLY A 2 13.11 11.95 -22.91
N VAL A 3 11.80 12.22 -22.92
CA VAL A 3 10.76 11.36 -22.30
C VAL A 3 10.80 9.92 -22.83
N ARG A 4 10.96 9.73 -24.15
CA ARG A 4 11.08 8.39 -24.76
C ARG A 4 12.32 7.63 -24.25
N GLY A 5 13.41 8.36 -24.04
CA GLY A 5 14.64 7.80 -23.46
C GLY A 5 14.44 7.30 -22.04
N SER A 6 13.71 8.05 -21.22
CA SER A 6 13.35 7.63 -19.86
C SER A 6 12.53 6.32 -19.87
N ALA A 7 11.53 6.21 -20.76
CA ALA A 7 10.76 4.99 -20.93
C ALA A 7 11.64 3.79 -21.32
N TRP A 8 12.53 3.97 -22.32
CA TRP A 8 13.48 2.92 -22.71
C TRP A 8 14.43 2.52 -21.58
N ALA A 9 14.97 3.49 -20.84
CA ALA A 9 15.86 3.21 -19.71
C ALA A 9 15.14 2.38 -18.64
N ASN A 10 13.89 2.71 -18.30
CA ASN A 10 13.09 1.94 -17.36
C ASN A 10 12.81 0.52 -17.89
N THR A 11 12.42 0.37 -19.15
CA THR A 11 12.22 -0.96 -19.77
C THR A 11 13.47 -1.81 -19.69
N ILE A 12 14.63 -1.25 -20.07
CA ILE A 12 15.92 -1.95 -20.01
C ILE A 12 16.25 -2.34 -18.56
N ALA A 13 16.05 -1.45 -17.59
CA ALA A 13 16.29 -1.74 -16.18
C ALA A 13 15.43 -2.90 -15.66
N GLN A 14 14.16 -2.95 -16.02
CA GLN A 14 13.24 -4.04 -15.63
C GLN A 14 13.68 -5.40 -16.22
N TYR A 15 14.04 -5.43 -17.51
CA TYR A 15 14.59 -6.66 -18.11
C TYR A 15 15.93 -7.06 -17.50
N ALA A 16 16.81 -6.09 -17.23
CA ALA A 16 18.08 -6.35 -16.58
C ALA A 16 17.88 -6.93 -15.17
N GLN A 17 16.92 -6.42 -14.40
CA GLN A 17 16.55 -6.97 -13.09
C GLN A 17 16.07 -8.42 -13.20
N ALA A 18 15.17 -8.71 -14.15
CA ALA A 18 14.68 -10.08 -14.37
C ALA A 18 15.80 -11.05 -14.75
N ILE A 19 16.69 -10.64 -15.67
CA ILE A 19 17.86 -11.44 -16.07
C ILE A 19 18.81 -11.66 -14.89
N ALA A 20 19.11 -10.61 -14.13
CA ALA A 20 19.99 -10.70 -12.96
C ALA A 20 19.43 -11.66 -11.89
N LEU A 21 18.13 -11.59 -11.60
CA LEU A 21 17.47 -12.53 -10.67
C LEU A 21 17.51 -13.96 -11.19
N PHE A 22 17.24 -14.19 -12.48
CA PHE A 22 17.33 -15.51 -13.08
C PHE A 22 18.74 -16.10 -12.99
N LEU A 23 19.76 -15.30 -13.37
CA LEU A 23 21.16 -15.71 -13.28
C LEU A 23 21.57 -15.99 -11.83
N TYR A 24 21.12 -15.19 -10.88
CA TYR A 24 21.38 -15.39 -9.46
C TYR A 24 20.78 -16.71 -8.94
N ILE A 25 19.51 -17.01 -9.27
CA ILE A 25 18.82 -18.26 -8.91
C ILE A 25 19.52 -19.49 -9.51
N LYS A 26 20.03 -19.37 -10.75
CA LYS A 26 20.82 -20.43 -11.40
C LYS A 26 22.19 -20.60 -10.76
N TRP A 27 22.93 -19.52 -10.55
CA TRP A 27 24.27 -19.54 -9.99
C TRP A 27 24.31 -20.07 -8.56
N LYS A 28 23.37 -19.63 -7.71
CA LYS A 28 23.24 -20.10 -6.32
C LYS A 28 22.48 -21.42 -6.18
N LYS A 29 22.03 -22.03 -7.28
CA LYS A 29 21.30 -23.30 -7.30
C LYS A 29 20.03 -23.31 -6.42
N LEU A 30 19.40 -22.15 -6.18
CA LEU A 30 18.19 -22.04 -5.35
C LEU A 30 16.97 -22.78 -5.94
N HIS A 31 16.99 -22.99 -7.25
CA HIS A 31 15.95 -23.71 -7.97
C HIS A 31 15.97 -25.23 -7.76
N VAL A 32 17.05 -25.81 -7.22
CA VAL A 32 17.22 -27.28 -7.18
C VAL A 32 16.18 -27.95 -6.27
N GLU A 33 15.81 -27.31 -5.16
CA GLU A 33 14.80 -27.86 -4.23
C GLU A 33 13.37 -27.40 -4.56
N THR A 34 13.21 -26.38 -5.39
CA THR A 34 11.92 -25.67 -5.59
C THR A 34 11.34 -25.78 -6.99
N TRP A 35 12.13 -26.20 -7.98
CA TRP A 35 11.70 -26.27 -9.37
C TRP A 35 11.88 -27.68 -9.94
N GLY A 36 10.76 -28.35 -10.24
CA GLY A 36 10.72 -29.70 -10.83
C GLY A 36 11.07 -29.77 -12.32
N GLY A 37 11.44 -28.64 -12.96
CA GLY A 37 11.74 -28.56 -14.39
C GLY A 37 10.57 -28.03 -15.21
N TRP A 38 10.69 -28.13 -16.54
CA TRP A 38 9.64 -27.72 -17.47
C TRP A 38 8.55 -28.79 -17.52
N SER A 39 7.33 -28.42 -17.12
CA SER A 39 6.14 -29.26 -17.18
C SER A 39 4.93 -28.43 -17.62
N THR A 40 3.94 -29.05 -18.23
CA THR A 40 2.63 -28.44 -18.49
C THR A 40 1.79 -28.27 -17.23
N ASP A 41 2.25 -28.79 -16.09
CA ASP A 41 1.59 -28.61 -14.79
C ASP A 41 1.45 -27.14 -14.39
N CYS A 42 2.34 -26.26 -14.87
CA CYS A 42 2.22 -24.80 -14.66
C CYS A 42 1.01 -24.16 -15.36
N LEU A 43 0.38 -24.88 -16.31
CA LEU A 43 -0.85 -24.47 -16.97
C LEU A 43 -2.11 -24.95 -16.21
N GLN A 44 -1.95 -25.71 -15.14
CA GLN A 44 -3.03 -26.14 -14.27
C GLN A 44 -3.30 -25.08 -13.18
N GLU A 45 -4.43 -25.21 -12.48
CA GLU A 45 -4.80 -24.39 -11.31
C GLU A 45 -4.90 -22.86 -11.51
N TRP A 46 -4.99 -22.38 -12.75
CA TRP A 46 -5.23 -20.97 -13.04
C TRP A 46 -6.48 -20.41 -12.35
N GLY A 47 -7.52 -21.23 -12.15
CA GLY A 47 -8.71 -20.83 -11.38
C GLY A 47 -8.37 -20.48 -9.93
N LEU A 48 -7.56 -21.31 -9.26
CA LEU A 48 -7.11 -21.06 -7.89
C LEU A 48 -6.21 -19.83 -7.83
N PHE A 49 -5.22 -19.75 -8.72
CA PHE A 49 -4.34 -18.58 -8.84
C PHE A 49 -5.14 -17.29 -9.01
N MET A 50 -6.08 -17.24 -9.97
CA MET A 50 -6.87 -16.05 -10.25
C MET A 50 -7.81 -15.69 -9.11
N SER A 51 -8.35 -16.69 -8.39
CA SER A 51 -9.21 -16.45 -7.22
C SER A 51 -8.47 -15.76 -6.05
N LEU A 52 -7.15 -15.90 -5.96
CA LEU A 52 -6.30 -15.21 -4.99
C LEU A 52 -5.68 -13.93 -5.57
N ALA A 53 -5.23 -13.97 -6.82
CA ALA A 53 -4.50 -12.89 -7.48
C ALA A 53 -5.41 -11.68 -7.76
N ILE A 54 -6.64 -11.89 -8.27
CA ILE A 54 -7.55 -10.77 -8.57
C ILE A 54 -7.90 -10.00 -7.29
N PRO A 55 -8.34 -10.63 -6.19
CA PRO A 55 -8.59 -9.88 -4.96
C PRO A 55 -7.33 -9.26 -4.38
N SER A 56 -6.18 -9.93 -4.46
CA SER A 56 -4.90 -9.35 -4.02
C SER A 56 -4.53 -8.10 -4.81
N MET A 57 -4.73 -8.11 -6.13
CA MET A 57 -4.54 -6.95 -7.00
C MET A 57 -5.50 -5.84 -6.60
N LEU A 58 -6.78 -6.13 -6.41
CA LEU A 58 -7.79 -5.14 -6.03
C LEU A 58 -7.50 -4.50 -4.66
N MET A 59 -6.96 -5.25 -3.70
CA MET A 59 -6.53 -4.69 -2.41
C MET A 59 -5.52 -3.55 -2.60
N ILE A 60 -4.63 -3.63 -3.59
CA ILE A 60 -3.60 -2.62 -3.84
C ILE A 60 -4.15 -1.55 -4.80
N CYS A 61 -4.73 -1.96 -5.92
CA CYS A 61 -5.17 -1.05 -6.97
C CYS A 61 -6.30 -0.11 -6.55
N ILE A 62 -7.23 -0.54 -5.69
CA ILE A 62 -8.32 0.35 -5.21
C ILE A 62 -7.74 1.58 -4.51
N GLU A 63 -6.73 1.37 -3.66
CA GLU A 63 -6.04 2.47 -2.96
C GLU A 63 -5.30 3.36 -3.97
N TRP A 64 -4.47 2.79 -4.84
CA TRP A 64 -3.69 3.56 -5.81
C TRP A 64 -4.55 4.33 -6.81
N TRP A 65 -5.60 3.71 -7.35
CA TRP A 65 -6.54 4.39 -8.23
C TRP A 65 -7.29 5.51 -7.51
N THR A 66 -7.54 5.38 -6.20
CA THR A 66 -8.13 6.48 -5.42
C THR A 66 -7.20 7.69 -5.40
N PHE A 67 -5.89 7.50 -5.24
CA PHE A 67 -4.93 8.61 -5.31
C PHE A 67 -4.89 9.28 -6.69
N GLU A 68 -4.96 8.49 -7.77
CA GLU A 68 -5.01 9.02 -9.14
C GLU A 68 -6.29 9.81 -9.41
N ILE A 69 -7.44 9.25 -9.02
CA ILE A 69 -8.74 9.95 -9.10
C ILE A 69 -8.69 11.24 -8.28
N GLY A 70 -8.17 11.18 -7.05
CA GLY A 70 -8.00 12.33 -6.18
C GLY A 70 -7.16 13.43 -6.81
N SER A 71 -6.02 13.06 -7.40
CA SER A 71 -5.13 14.01 -8.07
C SER A 71 -5.80 14.65 -9.29
N PHE A 72 -6.56 13.87 -10.07
CA PHE A 72 -7.37 14.40 -11.15
C PHE A 72 -8.43 15.40 -10.65
N LEU A 73 -9.16 15.06 -9.58
CA LEU A 73 -10.20 15.92 -9.00
C LEU A 73 -9.62 17.22 -8.43
N ILE A 74 -8.51 17.14 -7.70
CA ILE A 74 -7.81 18.31 -7.15
C ILE A 74 -7.30 19.20 -8.29
N GLY A 75 -6.84 18.61 -9.40
CA GLY A 75 -6.44 19.35 -10.59
C GLY A 75 -7.54 20.18 -11.25
N LEU A 76 -8.82 19.92 -10.95
CA LEU A 76 -9.94 20.74 -11.41
C LEU A 76 -10.11 22.03 -10.58
N LEU A 77 -9.48 22.15 -9.41
CA LEU A 77 -9.54 23.35 -8.58
C LEU A 77 -8.57 24.42 -9.08
N SER A 78 -7.27 24.12 -9.07
CA SER A 78 -6.23 25.03 -9.52
C SER A 78 -4.91 24.31 -9.78
N VAL A 79 -4.00 24.97 -10.51
CA VAL A 79 -2.63 24.49 -10.72
C VAL A 79 -1.84 24.46 -9.41
N LEU A 80 -2.13 25.38 -8.48
CA LEU A 80 -1.52 25.44 -7.16
C LEU A 80 -1.88 24.19 -6.33
N ASP A 81 -3.16 23.85 -6.26
CA ASP A 81 -3.64 22.66 -5.54
C ASP A 81 -3.07 21.37 -6.14
N LEU A 82 -3.02 21.27 -7.47
CA LEU A 82 -2.43 20.12 -8.15
C LEU A 82 -0.95 19.97 -7.84
N SER A 83 -0.21 21.08 -7.84
CA SER A 83 1.23 21.09 -7.54
C SER A 83 1.49 20.63 -6.10
N ALA A 84 0.70 21.13 -5.14
CA ALA A 84 0.77 20.69 -3.75
C ALA A 84 0.40 19.19 -3.61
N GLN A 85 -0.62 18.73 -4.30
CA GLN A 85 -1.03 17.33 -4.31
C GLN A 85 0.05 16.41 -4.88
N SER A 86 0.75 16.79 -5.95
CA SER A 86 1.87 16.02 -6.48
C SER A 86 3.02 15.90 -5.46
N VAL A 87 3.34 16.98 -4.74
CA VAL A 87 4.36 16.94 -3.68
C VAL A 87 3.95 16.00 -2.55
N ILE A 88 2.71 16.07 -2.07
CA ILE A 88 2.23 15.17 -1.02
C ILE A 88 2.18 13.72 -1.51
N TYR A 89 1.77 13.47 -2.76
CA TYR A 89 1.75 12.13 -3.35
C TYR A 89 3.15 11.49 -3.37
N GLU A 90 4.19 12.25 -3.74
CA GLU A 90 5.57 11.75 -3.74
C GLU A 90 6.08 11.47 -2.32
N ILE A 91 5.83 12.38 -1.39
CA ILE A 91 6.14 12.17 0.04
C ILE A 91 5.42 10.91 0.56
N ALA A 92 4.15 10.74 0.18
CA ALA A 92 3.35 9.60 0.59
C ALA A 92 3.88 8.28 0.04
N THR A 93 4.24 8.27 -1.24
CA THR A 93 4.84 7.12 -1.90
C THR A 93 6.12 6.68 -1.18
N VAL A 94 7.02 7.62 -0.88
CA VAL A 94 8.27 7.31 -0.17
C VAL A 94 8.00 6.75 1.23
N ALA A 95 7.11 7.39 2.00
CA ALA A 95 6.77 6.95 3.35
C ALA A 95 6.11 5.56 3.37
N TYR A 96 5.29 5.24 2.37
CA TYR A 96 4.54 3.97 2.26
C TYR A 96 5.41 2.76 1.88
N MET A 97 6.57 2.95 1.25
CA MET A 97 7.41 1.83 0.79
C MET A 97 7.86 0.89 1.92
N ILE A 98 8.12 1.43 3.11
CA ILE A 98 8.54 0.61 4.26
C ILE A 98 7.37 -0.22 4.82
N PRO A 99 6.19 0.36 5.15
CA PRO A 99 5.00 -0.42 5.48
C PRO A 99 4.63 -1.46 4.43
N PHE A 100 4.75 -1.13 3.14
CA PHE A 100 4.51 -2.06 2.04
C PHE A 100 5.47 -3.25 2.10
N GLY A 101 6.78 -3.00 2.32
CA GLY A 101 7.79 -4.04 2.50
C GLY A 101 7.53 -4.92 3.74
N ILE A 102 7.13 -4.32 4.86
CA ILE A 102 6.71 -5.06 6.07
C ILE A 102 5.52 -5.95 5.73
N GLY A 103 4.49 -5.43 5.07
CA GLY A 103 3.33 -6.20 4.63
C GLY A 103 3.69 -7.37 3.71
N ALA A 104 4.59 -7.17 2.74
CA ALA A 104 5.08 -8.24 1.87
C ALA A 104 5.81 -9.34 2.65
N SER A 105 6.73 -8.96 3.56
CA SER A 105 7.46 -9.91 4.40
C SER A 105 6.52 -10.67 5.35
N THR A 106 5.48 -10.00 5.87
CA THR A 106 4.46 -10.59 6.73
C THR A 106 3.65 -11.63 5.98
N SER A 107 3.24 -11.34 4.74
CA SER A 107 2.52 -12.30 3.90
C SER A 107 3.31 -13.60 3.72
N VAL A 108 4.61 -13.51 3.47
CA VAL A 108 5.48 -14.69 3.31
C VAL A 108 5.61 -15.45 4.63
N ARG A 109 5.89 -14.76 5.75
CA ARG A 109 6.09 -15.43 7.05
C ARG A 109 4.82 -16.10 7.56
N VAL A 110 3.68 -15.43 7.42
CA VAL A 110 2.37 -15.96 7.81
C VAL A 110 2.00 -17.16 6.93
N GLY A 111 2.11 -17.02 5.60
CA GLY A 111 1.81 -18.11 4.68
C GLY A 111 2.68 -19.35 4.91
N ASN A 112 3.99 -19.16 5.12
CA ASN A 112 4.91 -20.27 5.41
C ASN A 112 4.60 -20.96 6.75
N ALA A 113 4.24 -20.20 7.78
CA ALA A 113 3.90 -20.77 9.09
C ALA A 113 2.57 -21.54 9.04
N LEU A 114 1.57 -21.01 8.34
CA LEU A 114 0.28 -21.69 8.13
C LEU A 114 0.45 -22.96 7.29
N GLY A 115 1.20 -22.91 6.18
CA GLY A 115 1.49 -24.09 5.37
C GLY A 115 2.32 -25.16 6.10
N ALA A 116 2.94 -24.82 7.23
CA ALA A 116 3.61 -25.77 8.13
C ALA A 116 2.73 -26.26 9.29
N GLY A 117 1.44 -25.92 9.32
CA GLY A 117 0.50 -26.25 10.39
C GLY A 117 0.76 -25.49 11.71
N LYS A 118 1.48 -24.36 11.67
CA LYS A 118 1.91 -23.61 12.87
C LYS A 118 1.12 -22.31 13.04
N GLY A 119 -0.17 -22.44 13.38
CA GLY A 119 -1.08 -21.29 13.58
C GLY A 119 -0.54 -20.24 14.56
N GLN A 120 -0.02 -20.65 15.71
CA GLN A 120 0.54 -19.72 16.71
C GLN A 120 1.80 -18.97 16.23
N GLU A 121 2.62 -19.58 15.38
CA GLU A 121 3.79 -18.92 14.78
C GLU A 121 3.36 -17.88 13.73
N ALA A 122 2.31 -18.18 12.97
CA ALA A 122 1.69 -17.24 12.04
C ALA A 122 1.10 -16.03 12.79
N ARG A 123 0.41 -16.28 13.91
CA ARG A 123 -0.10 -15.22 14.79
C ARG A 123 1.02 -14.35 15.32
N ARG A 124 2.09 -14.95 15.87
CA ARG A 124 3.23 -14.21 16.41
C ARG A 124 3.90 -13.35 15.34
N SER A 125 4.08 -13.89 14.13
CA SER A 125 4.65 -13.15 13.00
C SER A 125 3.80 -11.92 12.63
N SER A 126 2.48 -12.07 12.65
CA SER A 126 1.53 -10.97 12.38
C SER A 126 1.60 -9.88 13.46
N VAL A 127 1.64 -10.27 14.73
CA VAL A 127 1.72 -9.33 15.86
C VAL A 127 3.04 -8.56 15.82
N VAL A 128 4.17 -9.24 15.61
CA VAL A 128 5.48 -8.59 15.50
C VAL A 128 5.50 -7.58 14.35
N ALA A 129 4.96 -7.96 13.18
CA ALA A 129 4.87 -7.05 12.04
C ALA A 129 4.06 -5.79 12.36
N ILE A 130 2.91 -5.92 13.02
CA ILE A 130 2.09 -4.77 13.43
C ILE A 130 2.88 -3.84 14.37
N PHE A 131 3.59 -4.39 15.36
CA PHE A 131 4.42 -3.57 16.25
C PHE A 131 5.59 -2.89 15.52
N CYS A 132 6.26 -3.59 14.59
CA CYS A 132 7.29 -2.99 13.76
C CYS A 132 6.75 -1.83 12.93
N THR A 133 5.57 -2.00 12.32
CA THR A 133 4.91 -0.95 11.55
C THR A 133 4.54 0.24 12.42
N VAL A 134 3.92 0.03 13.59
CA VAL A 134 3.58 1.11 14.52
C VAL A 134 4.84 1.87 14.94
N GLY A 135 5.92 1.17 15.31
CA GLY A 135 7.18 1.81 15.69
C GLY A 135 7.78 2.66 14.57
N PHE A 136 7.83 2.12 13.34
CA PHE A 136 8.33 2.85 12.18
C PHE A 136 7.47 4.08 11.86
N VAL A 137 6.16 3.93 11.86
CA VAL A 137 5.23 4.99 11.49
C VAL A 137 5.25 6.11 12.52
N LEU A 138 5.35 5.81 13.82
CA LEU A 138 5.51 6.84 14.84
C LEU A 138 6.79 7.65 14.62
N LEU A 139 7.90 7.00 14.27
CA LEU A 139 9.14 7.69 13.92
C LEU A 139 8.95 8.57 12.68
N MET A 140 8.31 8.05 11.62
CA MET A 140 8.03 8.83 10.41
C MET A 140 7.12 10.02 10.69
N CYS A 141 6.08 9.86 11.51
CA CYS A 141 5.21 10.96 11.92
C CYS A 141 6.02 12.07 12.61
N VAL A 142 6.94 11.73 13.52
CA VAL A 142 7.82 12.71 14.17
C VAL A 142 8.67 13.46 13.14
N VAL A 143 9.28 12.73 12.20
CA VAL A 143 10.09 13.34 11.14
C VAL A 143 9.25 14.28 10.28
N LEU A 144 8.11 13.82 9.78
CA LEU A 144 7.22 14.60 8.92
C LEU A 144 6.65 15.83 9.62
N ILE A 145 6.26 15.72 10.90
CA ILE A 145 5.80 16.87 11.69
C ILE A 145 6.93 17.89 11.84
N ALA A 146 8.14 17.43 12.19
CA ALA A 146 9.29 18.31 12.39
C ALA A 146 9.75 18.99 11.09
N SER A 147 9.57 18.34 9.94
CA SER A 147 10.01 18.86 8.64
C SER A 147 8.89 19.52 7.82
N LYS A 148 7.62 19.52 8.26
CA LYS A 148 6.47 19.88 7.41
C LYS A 148 6.58 21.25 6.73
N ASP A 149 7.22 22.22 7.38
CA ASP A 149 7.34 23.61 6.89
C ASP A 149 8.50 23.80 5.90
N VAL A 150 9.37 22.80 5.75
CA VAL A 150 10.55 22.86 4.86
C VAL A 150 10.62 21.74 3.84
N LEU A 151 9.91 20.63 4.06
CA LEU A 151 10.02 19.40 3.26
C LEU A 151 9.66 19.62 1.79
N ALA A 152 8.67 20.48 1.51
CA ALA A 152 8.24 20.78 0.15
C ALA A 152 9.29 21.53 -0.69
N TYR A 153 10.26 22.21 -0.04
CA TYR A 153 11.34 22.89 -0.77
C TYR A 153 12.28 21.94 -1.53
N ILE A 154 12.25 20.64 -1.23
CA ILE A 154 12.97 19.63 -2.02
C ILE A 154 12.41 19.52 -3.44
N PHE A 155 11.11 19.80 -3.61
CA PHE A 155 10.37 19.61 -4.86
C PHE A 155 10.13 20.91 -5.62
N THR A 156 9.95 22.03 -4.91
CA THR A 156 9.61 23.31 -5.53
C THR A 156 10.22 24.50 -4.77
N SER A 157 10.43 25.60 -5.48
CA SER A 157 10.83 26.89 -4.89
C SER A 157 9.65 27.86 -4.71
N GLU A 158 8.45 27.48 -5.17
CA GLU A 158 7.25 28.31 -5.08
C GLU A 158 6.68 28.26 -3.66
N LYS A 159 6.78 29.40 -2.96
CA LYS A 159 6.37 29.50 -1.55
C LYS A 159 4.90 29.15 -1.33
N GLU A 160 4.01 29.52 -2.24
CA GLU A 160 2.58 29.23 -2.12
C GLU A 160 2.29 27.71 -2.10
N VAL A 161 3.01 26.93 -2.91
CA VAL A 161 2.91 25.47 -2.91
C VAL A 161 3.43 24.90 -1.59
N VAL A 162 4.57 25.41 -1.11
CA VAL A 162 5.17 24.98 0.16
C VAL A 162 4.23 25.23 1.34
N ASP A 163 3.66 26.44 1.42
CA ASP A 163 2.73 26.83 2.49
C ASP A 163 1.47 25.94 2.46
N LEU A 164 0.93 25.62 1.27
CA LEU A 164 -0.22 24.73 1.12
C LEU A 164 0.11 23.28 1.50
N VAL A 165 1.26 22.76 1.11
CA VAL A 165 1.73 21.43 1.53
C VAL A 165 1.86 21.37 3.05
N ALA A 166 2.51 22.35 3.67
CA ALA A 166 2.69 22.42 5.12
C ALA A 166 1.35 22.49 5.87
N TYR A 167 0.34 23.13 5.29
CA TYR A 167 -1.02 23.21 5.82
C TYR A 167 -1.77 21.86 5.77
N VAL A 168 -1.64 21.10 4.68
CA VAL A 168 -2.33 19.79 4.49
C VAL A 168 -1.59 18.64 5.18
N MET A 169 -0.27 18.75 5.33
CA MET A 169 0.62 17.71 5.87
C MET A 169 0.11 17.06 7.18
N PRO A 170 -0.42 17.77 8.19
CA PRO A 170 -0.90 17.13 9.41
C PRO A 170 -2.04 16.11 9.18
N VAL A 171 -2.91 16.36 8.21
CA VAL A 171 -4.00 15.43 7.85
C VAL A 171 -3.42 14.20 7.15
N TYR A 172 -2.45 14.39 6.25
CA TYR A 172 -1.72 13.28 5.63
C TYR A 172 -1.00 12.42 6.67
N ILE A 173 -0.31 13.03 7.64
CA ILE A 173 0.39 12.30 8.71
C ILE A 173 -0.57 11.43 9.52
N ALA A 174 -1.75 11.96 9.84
CA ALA A 174 -2.80 11.18 10.50
C ALA A 174 -3.31 10.02 9.61
N PHE A 175 -3.50 10.27 8.31
CA PHE A 175 -3.91 9.24 7.35
C PHE A 175 -2.86 8.14 7.22
N HIS A 176 -1.58 8.51 7.11
CA HIS A 176 -0.45 7.60 6.95
C HIS A 176 -0.36 6.58 8.10
N LEU A 177 -0.76 6.98 9.31
CA LEU A 177 -0.84 6.07 10.46
C LEU A 177 -1.70 4.84 10.18
N PHE A 178 -2.89 5.07 9.63
CA PHE A 178 -3.85 4.02 9.33
C PHE A 178 -3.52 3.31 8.01
N GLU A 179 -3.02 4.05 7.02
CA GLU A 179 -2.58 3.51 5.74
C GLU A 179 -1.47 2.45 5.94
N ALA A 180 -0.47 2.75 6.77
CA ALA A 180 0.61 1.82 7.05
C ALA A 180 0.14 0.55 7.78
N LEU A 181 -0.82 0.69 8.71
CA LEU A 181 -1.48 -0.45 9.36
C LEU A 181 -2.29 -1.28 8.34
N CYS A 182 -3.00 -0.63 7.42
CA CYS A 182 -3.67 -1.30 6.30
C CYS A 182 -2.69 -2.09 5.45
N ALA A 183 -1.53 -1.54 5.09
CA ALA A 183 -0.51 -2.25 4.31
C ALA A 183 -0.02 -3.54 5.00
N THR A 184 0.19 -3.46 6.31
CA THR A 184 0.67 -4.59 7.12
C THR A 184 -0.40 -5.66 7.30
N THR A 185 -1.63 -5.25 7.66
CA THR A 185 -2.76 -6.16 7.82
C THR A 185 -3.21 -6.78 6.50
N ALA A 186 -3.11 -6.05 5.39
CA ALA A 186 -3.26 -6.60 4.05
C ALA A 186 -2.23 -7.71 3.76
N GLY A 187 -0.99 -7.55 4.24
CA GLY A 187 0.03 -8.60 4.24
C GLY A 187 -0.42 -9.86 4.99
N VAL A 188 -0.98 -9.70 6.19
CA VAL A 188 -1.54 -10.82 6.97
C VAL A 188 -2.67 -11.52 6.22
N LEU A 189 -3.63 -10.76 5.68
CA LEU A 189 -4.77 -11.31 4.91
C LEU A 189 -4.32 -12.04 3.65
N ARG A 190 -3.27 -11.56 2.97
CA ARG A 190 -2.66 -12.30 1.84
C ARG A 190 -2.00 -13.59 2.31
N GLY A 191 -1.27 -13.54 3.43
CA GLY A 191 -0.64 -14.72 4.02
C GLY A 191 -1.64 -15.79 4.47
N THR A 192 -2.86 -15.40 4.84
CA THR A 192 -3.93 -16.33 5.27
C THR A 192 -4.89 -16.73 4.14
N GLY A 193 -4.66 -16.30 2.90
CA GLY A 193 -5.56 -16.60 1.78
C GLY A 193 -6.92 -15.88 1.86
N ARG A 194 -7.03 -14.79 2.63
CA ARG A 194 -8.27 -14.01 2.85
C ARG A 194 -8.27 -12.68 2.10
N GLN A 195 -7.65 -12.63 0.92
CA GLN A 195 -7.53 -11.42 0.11
C GLN A 195 -8.88 -10.83 -0.30
N LYS A 196 -9.87 -11.69 -0.55
CA LYS A 196 -11.24 -11.27 -0.91
C LYS A 196 -11.87 -10.38 0.16
N LEU A 197 -11.67 -10.68 1.44
CA LEU A 197 -12.17 -9.84 2.53
C LEU A 197 -11.46 -8.49 2.54
N GLY A 198 -10.14 -8.48 2.39
CA GLY A 198 -9.36 -7.25 2.29
C GLY A 198 -9.81 -6.36 1.13
N ALA A 199 -10.05 -6.95 -0.04
CA ALA A 199 -10.53 -6.21 -1.21
C ALA A 199 -11.91 -5.58 -0.96
N ILE A 200 -12.82 -6.31 -0.28
CA ILE A 200 -14.15 -5.78 0.10
C ILE A 200 -13.99 -4.61 1.08
N PHE A 201 -13.12 -4.74 2.09
CA PHE A 201 -12.88 -3.67 3.05
C PHE A 201 -12.34 -2.41 2.37
N ASN A 202 -11.38 -2.55 1.45
CA ASN A 202 -10.82 -1.43 0.70
C ASN A 202 -11.86 -0.79 -0.23
N MET A 203 -12.67 -1.59 -0.93
CA MET A 203 -13.76 -1.09 -1.78
C MET A 203 -14.77 -0.27 -0.98
N LEU A 204 -15.22 -0.79 0.17
CA LEU A 204 -16.19 -0.11 1.04
C LEU A 204 -15.61 1.17 1.65
N GLY A 205 -14.35 1.11 2.12
CA GLY A 205 -13.66 2.28 2.61
C GLY A 205 -13.52 3.34 1.53
N TYR A 206 -12.66 3.08 0.55
CA TYR A 206 -12.25 4.10 -0.42
C TYR A 206 -13.37 4.52 -1.37
N TYR A 207 -14.18 3.62 -1.91
CA TYR A 207 -15.13 3.97 -2.97
C TYR A 207 -16.54 4.24 -2.46
N ALA A 208 -17.01 3.51 -1.43
CA ALA A 208 -18.36 3.74 -0.91
C ALA A 208 -18.42 4.92 0.08
N VAL A 209 -17.31 5.24 0.76
CA VAL A 209 -17.26 6.32 1.76
C VAL A 209 -16.26 7.41 1.38
N GLY A 210 -15.00 7.05 1.14
CA GLY A 210 -13.89 8.00 0.99
C GLY A 210 -14.02 8.96 -0.18
N LEU A 211 -14.17 8.42 -1.40
CA LEU A 211 -14.32 9.22 -2.60
C LEU A 211 -15.58 10.10 -2.57
N PRO A 212 -16.78 9.60 -2.26
CA PRO A 212 -17.96 10.44 -2.13
C PRO A 212 -17.78 11.56 -1.10
N LEU A 213 -17.25 11.24 0.08
CA LEU A 213 -17.00 12.23 1.13
C LEU A 213 -15.96 13.26 0.69
N GLY A 214 -14.85 12.80 0.11
CA GLY A 214 -13.79 13.64 -0.43
C GLY A 214 -14.31 14.60 -1.50
N VAL A 215 -15.13 14.13 -2.44
CA VAL A 215 -15.78 14.96 -3.48
C VAL A 215 -16.71 16.01 -2.87
N VAL A 216 -17.53 15.62 -1.89
CA VAL A 216 -18.43 16.56 -1.20
C VAL A 216 -17.63 17.63 -0.46
N LEU A 217 -16.59 17.24 0.27
CA LEU A 217 -15.74 18.18 1.00
C LEU A 217 -14.97 19.11 0.04
N LEU A 218 -14.43 18.56 -1.03
CA LEU A 218 -13.64 19.27 -2.04
C LEU A 218 -14.48 20.32 -2.79
N PHE A 219 -15.63 19.94 -3.34
CA PHE A 219 -16.41 20.79 -4.25
C PHE A 219 -17.66 21.43 -3.64
N VAL A 220 -18.37 20.73 -2.76
CA VAL A 220 -19.66 21.22 -2.22
C VAL A 220 -19.42 22.08 -0.98
N ALA A 221 -18.65 21.56 -0.02
CA ALA A 221 -18.26 22.33 1.17
C ALA A 221 -17.15 23.35 0.88
N LYS A 222 -16.49 23.24 -0.28
CA LYS A 222 -15.45 24.17 -0.76
C LYS A 222 -14.31 24.37 0.23
N ILE A 223 -13.95 23.31 0.96
CA ILE A 223 -12.79 23.34 1.87
C ILE A 223 -11.48 22.99 1.15
N GLY A 224 -11.50 22.76 -0.17
CA GLY A 224 -10.31 22.59 -1.00
C GLY A 224 -9.59 21.26 -0.76
N MET A 225 -8.30 21.21 -1.13
CA MET A 225 -7.46 20.01 -1.10
C MET A 225 -7.47 19.29 0.26
N ILE A 226 -7.49 20.03 1.38
CA ILE A 226 -7.55 19.42 2.72
C ILE A 226 -8.82 18.59 2.94
N GLY A 227 -9.94 18.96 2.30
CA GLY A 227 -11.19 18.20 2.34
C GLY A 227 -11.07 16.83 1.71
N PHE A 228 -10.35 16.71 0.60
CA PHE A 228 -10.07 15.40 -0.01
C PHE A 228 -9.27 14.51 0.94
N TRP A 229 -8.20 15.05 1.55
CA TRP A 229 -7.37 14.31 2.50
C TRP A 229 -8.11 13.93 3.79
N LEU A 230 -9.05 14.75 4.25
CA LEU A 230 -9.95 14.38 5.36
C LEU A 230 -10.87 13.21 4.97
N GLY A 231 -11.37 13.20 3.72
CA GLY A 231 -12.11 12.05 3.17
C GLY A 231 -11.27 10.77 3.17
N MET A 232 -10.01 10.87 2.72
CA MET A 232 -9.05 9.76 2.71
C MET A 232 -8.73 9.23 4.13
N LEU A 233 -8.55 10.14 5.08
CA LEU A 233 -8.35 9.79 6.50
C LEU A 233 -9.53 9.00 7.04
N ILE A 234 -10.75 9.52 6.87
CA ILE A 234 -11.98 8.90 7.39
C ILE A 234 -12.19 7.53 6.74
N CYS A 235 -11.95 7.40 5.44
CA CYS A 235 -12.21 6.14 4.76
C CYS A 235 -11.24 5.03 5.14
N THR A 236 -9.98 5.36 5.42
CA THR A 236 -8.93 4.39 5.79
C THR A 236 -9.16 3.77 7.16
N LEU A 237 -9.91 4.44 8.03
CA LEU A 237 -10.34 3.87 9.31
C LEU A 237 -11.15 2.58 9.12
N ILE A 238 -11.98 2.51 8.07
CA ILE A 238 -12.84 1.35 7.80
C ILE A 238 -12.01 0.08 7.53
N PRO A 239 -11.17 0.02 6.48
CA PRO A 239 -10.35 -1.16 6.22
C PRO A 239 -9.35 -1.43 7.34
N CYS A 240 -8.83 -0.40 8.01
CA CYS A 240 -7.93 -0.58 9.15
C CYS A 240 -8.63 -1.31 10.31
N ILE A 241 -9.77 -0.79 10.77
CA ILE A 241 -10.53 -1.36 11.90
C ILE A 241 -11.06 -2.75 11.55
N CYS A 242 -11.63 -2.91 10.35
CA CYS A 242 -12.15 -4.21 9.89
C CYS A 242 -11.05 -5.26 9.80
N SER A 243 -9.89 -4.93 9.20
CA SER A 243 -8.78 -5.88 9.06
C SER A 243 -8.17 -6.25 10.41
N ILE A 244 -7.91 -5.27 11.29
CA ILE A 244 -7.40 -5.53 12.64
C ILE A 244 -8.38 -6.39 13.43
N THR A 245 -9.68 -6.05 13.42
CA THR A 245 -10.70 -6.81 14.14
C THR A 245 -10.80 -8.24 13.64
N TYR A 246 -10.75 -8.45 12.32
CA TYR A 246 -10.74 -9.78 11.73
C TYR A 246 -9.52 -10.59 12.19
N ILE A 247 -8.32 -10.02 12.09
CA ILE A 247 -7.06 -10.68 12.48
C ILE A 247 -7.06 -11.05 13.98
N LEU A 248 -7.61 -10.19 14.84
CA LEU A 248 -7.70 -10.44 16.28
C LEU A 248 -8.70 -11.54 16.65
N ARG A 249 -9.78 -11.69 15.87
CA ARG A 249 -10.84 -12.69 16.12
C ARG A 249 -10.64 -14.03 15.40
N MET A 250 -9.73 -14.07 14.43
CA MET A 250 -9.45 -15.26 13.65
C MET A 250 -8.85 -16.37 14.52
N ASN A 251 -9.37 -17.59 14.37
CA ASN A 251 -8.77 -18.77 14.97
C ASN A 251 -7.60 -19.25 14.10
N TRP A 252 -6.39 -18.97 14.57
CA TRP A 252 -5.16 -19.25 13.82
C TRP A 252 -4.86 -20.73 13.64
N ASP A 253 -5.27 -21.57 14.59
CA ASP A 253 -5.04 -23.01 14.50
C ASP A 253 -6.01 -23.63 13.48
N GLN A 254 -7.27 -23.20 13.47
CA GLN A 254 -8.22 -23.58 12.42
C GLN A 254 -7.75 -23.17 11.02
N VAL A 255 -7.23 -21.95 10.86
CA VAL A 255 -6.72 -21.47 9.56
C VAL A 255 -5.45 -22.21 9.13
N ALA A 256 -4.72 -22.83 10.04
CA ALA A 256 -3.56 -23.66 9.72
C ALA A 256 -3.94 -25.09 9.29
N GLU A 257 -5.19 -25.51 9.55
CA GLU A 257 -5.74 -26.81 9.14
C GLU A 257 -6.45 -26.76 7.77
N GLU A 258 -6.84 -25.55 7.31
CA GLU A 258 -7.42 -25.29 5.98
C GLU A 258 -6.38 -25.33 4.85
#